data_AF-A0A1E5VBJ6-F1
#
_entry.id   AF-A0A1E5VBJ6-F1
#
_cell.length_a   1.000
_cell.length_b   1.000
_cell.length_c   1.000
_cell.angle_alpha   90.00
_cell.angle_beta   90.00
_cell.angle_gamma   90.00
#
_symmetry.space_group_name_H-M   'P 1'
#
loop_
_entity.id
_entity.type
_entity.pdbx_description
1 polymer ?
#
loop_
_entity_poly.entity_id
_entity_poly.type
_entity_poly.pdbx_seq_one_letter_code
_entity_poly.pdbx_strand_id
1 'polypeptide(L)'
;MKVRWLIADLGMGWAFEVAKKLGIRAACFWVPPAAYLALAFKIPQLIRDGVIDDKGWPKRQETFQLSPKMPPLHTSLIPWNKAGPPEGQPAIFKLTARHNEAKDLVEDLKKPVGQFLPEDTRCLQWLDAQPDGSVVYMAFGSFTVFDPRQFEELALGLELIGQPFLWVVRPDSPPD
;
A
#
# COMPACT_ATOMS: atom_id res chain seq x y z
N MET A 1 -32.96 4.43 12.12
CA MET A 1 -31.80 3.52 12.08
C MET A 1 -30.67 4.13 12.92
N LYS A 2 -30.11 3.45 13.93
CA LYS A 2 -29.06 4.00 14.82
C LYS A 2 -27.71 3.34 14.49
N VAL A 3 -26.78 4.10 13.92
CA VAL A 3 -25.43 3.63 13.61
C VAL A 3 -24.66 3.40 14.92
N ARG A 4 -24.03 2.22 15.07
CA ARG A 4 -23.30 1.80 16.28
C ARG A 4 -21.79 1.60 16.08
N TRP A 5 -21.35 1.59 14.83
CA TRP A 5 -19.96 1.36 14.44
C TRP A 5 -19.59 2.23 13.25
N LEU A 6 -18.39 2.80 13.30
CA LEU A 6 -17.67 3.35 12.15
C LEU A 6 -16.56 2.35 11.79
N ILE A 7 -16.44 2.00 10.52
CA ILE A 7 -15.25 1.33 9.98
C ILE A 7 -14.67 2.27 8.94
N ALA A 8 -13.40 2.66 9.10
CA ALA A 8 -12.76 3.62 8.21
C ALA A 8 -11.29 3.26 7.98
N ASP A 9 -10.77 3.66 6.82
CA ASP A 9 -9.34 3.57 6.52
C ASP A 9 -8.55 4.47 7.49
N LEU A 10 -7.35 4.04 7.91
CA LEU A 10 -6.52 4.83 8.83
C LEU A 10 -6.13 6.21 8.24
N GLY A 11 -6.00 6.31 6.92
CA GLY A 11 -5.79 7.57 6.20
C GLY A 11 -6.98 8.52 6.26
N MET A 12 -8.16 8.04 6.65
CA MET A 12 -9.36 8.84 6.92
C MET A 12 -9.44 9.25 8.40
N GLY A 13 -8.32 9.73 8.95
CA GLY A 13 -8.17 10.13 10.36
C GLY A 13 -9.30 11.02 10.91
N TRP A 14 -9.84 11.92 10.08
CA TRP A 14 -10.94 12.81 10.42
C TRP A 14 -12.25 12.09 10.80
N ALA A 15 -12.48 10.89 10.24
CA ALA A 15 -13.70 10.12 10.50
C ALA A 15 -13.74 9.62 11.96
N PHE A 16 -12.58 9.32 12.56
CA PHE A 16 -12.49 8.89 13.96
C PHE A 16 -12.83 10.02 14.93
N GLU A 17 -12.46 11.26 14.63
CA GLU A 17 -12.87 12.44 15.41
C GLU A 17 -14.39 12.64 15.40
N VAL A 18 -15.03 12.38 14.25
CA VAL A 18 -16.49 12.41 14.13
C VAL A 18 -17.13 11.28 14.94
N ALA A 19 -16.62 10.05 14.85
CA ALA A 19 -17.12 8.92 15.63
C ALA A 19 -17.01 9.17 17.15
N LYS A 20 -15.89 9.75 17.60
CA LYS A 20 -15.68 10.16 18.99
C LYS A 20 -16.73 11.18 19.45
N LYS A 21 -16.99 12.23 18.67
CA LYS A 21 -18.01 13.25 18.96
C LYS A 21 -19.43 12.67 19.03
N LEU A 22 -19.71 11.62 18.26
CA LEU A 22 -21.01 10.97 18.22
C LEU A 22 -21.15 9.83 19.25
N GLY A 23 -20.11 9.52 20.03
CA GLY A 23 -20.11 8.40 20.98
C GLY A 23 -20.25 7.04 20.29
N ILE A 24 -19.78 6.92 19.04
CA ILE A 24 -19.88 5.72 18.22
C ILE A 24 -18.53 5.00 18.25
N ARG A 25 -18.56 3.67 18.42
CA ARG A 25 -17.35 2.84 18.40
C ARG A 25 -16.75 2.86 17.00
N ALA A 26 -15.42 2.89 16.91
CA ALA A 26 -14.72 2.86 15.64
C ALA A 26 -13.76 1.69 15.56
N ALA A 27 -13.63 1.13 14.36
CA ALA A 27 -12.56 0.24 13.97
C ALA A 27 -11.84 0.84 12.76
N CYS A 28 -10.51 0.73 12.70
CA CYS A 28 -9.75 1.15 11.55
C CYS A 28 -9.21 -0.05 10.78
N PHE A 29 -9.03 0.10 9.47
CA PHE A 29 -8.28 -0.87 8.66
C PHE A 29 -7.14 -0.16 7.93
N TRP A 30 -6.03 -0.88 7.77
CA TRP A 30 -4.81 -0.41 7.12
C TRP A 30 -4.60 -1.23 5.85
N VAL A 31 -4.77 -0.58 4.69
CA VAL A 31 -4.63 -1.24 3.38
C VAL A 31 -3.16 -1.47 2.99
N PRO A 32 -2.20 -0.57 3.29
CA PRO A 32 -0.80 -0.79 2.92
C PRO A 32 -0.10 -1.90 3.73
N PRO A 33 1.12 -2.32 3.34
CA PRO A 33 1.91 -3.27 4.12
C PRO A 33 2.22 -2.74 5.53
N ALA A 34 2.37 -3.64 6.51
CA ALA A 34 2.78 -3.30 7.88
C ALA A 34 4.12 -2.55 7.93
N ALA A 35 5.02 -2.80 6.97
CA ALA A 35 6.27 -2.07 6.82
C ALA A 35 6.07 -0.56 6.59
N TYR A 36 5.04 -0.18 5.83
CA TYR A 36 4.71 1.23 5.60
C TYR A 36 4.23 1.89 6.89
N LEU A 37 3.40 1.20 7.68
CA LEU A 37 2.94 1.69 8.98
C LEU A 37 4.10 1.85 9.97
N ALA A 38 5.00 0.85 10.02
CA ALA A 38 6.20 0.92 10.84
C ALA A 38 7.12 2.08 10.44
N LEU A 39 7.26 2.33 9.13
CA LEU A 39 7.98 3.49 8.59
C LEU A 39 7.31 4.80 9.00
N ALA A 40 5.99 4.90 8.87
CA ALA A 40 5.24 6.06 9.32
C ALA A 40 5.54 6.35 10.79
N PHE A 41 5.47 5.32 11.65
CA PHE A 41 5.79 5.42 13.08
C PHE A 41 7.23 5.81 13.41
N LYS A 42 8.16 5.53 12.51
CA LYS A 42 9.58 5.88 12.63
C LYS A 42 9.90 7.31 12.18
N ILE A 43 9.01 8.01 11.47
CA ILE A 43 9.27 9.37 10.94
C ILE A 43 9.86 10.33 11.99
N PRO A 44 9.30 10.46 13.21
CA PRO A 44 9.86 11.39 14.21
C PRO A 44 11.29 11.03 14.61
N GLN A 45 11.60 9.73 14.68
CA GLN A 45 12.96 9.27 14.96
C GLN A 45 13.89 9.56 13.77
N LEU A 46 13.45 9.28 12.54
CA LEU A 46 14.25 9.51 11.33
C LEU A 46 14.59 10.99 11.14
N ILE A 47 13.69 11.90 11.50
CA ILE A 47 13.95 13.35 11.51
C ILE A 47 14.99 13.70 12.58
N ARG A 48 14.83 13.19 13.81
CA ARG A 48 15.78 13.44 14.91
C ARG A 48 17.18 12.92 14.59
N ASP A 49 17.27 11.74 14.02
CA ASP A 49 18.53 11.10 13.63
C ASP A 49 19.11 11.73 12.34
N GLY A 50 18.39 12.69 11.74
CA GLY A 50 18.80 13.44 10.55
C GLY A 50 18.84 12.60 9.27
N VAL A 51 18.19 11.43 9.25
CA VAL A 51 18.06 10.56 8.07
C VAL A 51 17.23 11.28 7.00
N ILE A 52 16.13 11.91 7.43
CA ILE A 52 15.23 12.72 6.60
C ILE A 52 15.04 14.11 7.20
N ASP A 53 14.62 15.08 6.38
CA ASP A 53 14.19 16.41 6.85
C ASP A 53 12.70 16.45 7.24
N ASP A 54 12.23 17.62 7.67
CA ASP A 54 10.84 17.90 8.05
C ASP A 54 9.86 17.90 6.86
N LYS A 55 10.36 17.71 5.65
CA LYS A 55 9.60 17.56 4.40
C LYS A 55 9.63 16.12 3.87
N GLY A 56 10.36 15.22 4.55
CA GLY A 56 10.46 13.81 4.20
C GLY A 56 11.57 13.47 3.21
N TRP A 57 12.44 14.43 2.88
CA TRP A 57 13.55 14.22 1.95
C TRP A 57 14.75 13.59 2.64
N PRO A 58 15.42 12.59 2.02
CA PRO A 58 16.63 12.02 2.57
C PRO A 58 17.74 13.07 2.62
N LYS A 59 18.38 13.24 3.78
CA LYS A 59 19.54 14.13 3.93
C LYS A 59 20.85 13.44 3.60
N ARG A 60 20.86 12.11 3.57
CA ARG A 60 22.01 11.26 3.25
C ARG A 60 21.54 9.93 2.67
N GLN A 61 22.38 9.32 1.83
CA GLN A 61 22.13 8.02 1.24
C GLN A 61 22.64 6.94 2.20
N GLU A 62 21.72 6.28 2.90
CA GLU A 62 22.03 5.21 3.83
C GLU A 62 20.93 4.15 3.88
N THR A 63 21.21 3.06 4.59
CA THR A 63 20.23 2.05 4.98
C THR A 63 19.86 2.18 6.45
N PHE A 64 18.58 2.03 6.77
CA PHE A 64 18.10 2.00 8.14
C PHE A 64 17.11 0.83 8.34
N GLN A 65 16.97 0.37 9.58
CA GLN A 65 16.00 -0.68 9.91
C GLN A 65 14.80 -0.12 10.66
N LEU A 66 13.61 -0.58 10.23
CA LEU A 66 12.33 -0.27 10.87
C LEU A 66 12.12 -1.10 12.14
N SER A 67 12.65 -2.31 12.19
CA SER A 67 12.75 -3.13 13.40
C SER A 67 13.89 -4.13 13.25
N PRO A 68 14.40 -4.73 14.34
CA PRO A 68 15.50 -5.71 14.27
C PRO A 68 15.20 -6.93 13.40
N LYS A 69 13.93 -7.28 13.20
CA LYS A 69 13.50 -8.45 12.40
C LYS A 69 13.14 -8.10 10.95
N MET A 70 13.22 -6.83 10.56
CA MET A 70 12.90 -6.39 9.20
C MET A 70 14.17 -6.20 8.37
N PRO A 71 14.10 -6.43 7.05
CA PRO A 71 15.21 -6.13 6.16
C PRO A 71 15.57 -4.63 6.23
N PRO A 72 16.84 -4.27 6.07
CA PRO A 72 17.26 -2.87 5.98
C PRO A 72 16.60 -2.22 4.76
N LEU A 73 16.12 -0.99 4.95
CA LEU A 73 15.52 -0.16 3.91
C LEU A 73 16.50 0.93 3.51
N HIS A 74 16.76 1.07 2.21
CA HIS A 74 17.56 2.17 1.70
C HIS A 74 16.71 3.44 1.59
N THR A 75 17.29 4.59 1.94
CA THR A 75 16.64 5.92 1.87
C THR A 75 16.05 6.27 0.49
N SER A 76 16.61 5.76 -0.61
CA SER A 76 16.06 5.95 -1.96
C SER A 76 14.73 5.20 -2.22
N LEU A 77 14.40 4.22 -1.38
CA LEU A 77 13.18 3.41 -1.44
C LEU A 77 12.07 3.95 -0.55
N ILE A 78 12.25 5.14 0.03
CA ILE A 78 11.21 5.79 0.82
C ILE A 78 10.00 6.09 -0.09
N PRO A 79 8.81 5.56 0.24
CA PRO A 79 7.72 5.46 -0.70
C PRO A 79 7.11 6.81 -1.07
N TRP A 80 7.06 7.79 -0.16
CA TRP A 80 6.51 9.12 -0.46
C TRP A 80 7.37 9.96 -1.42
N ASN A 81 8.64 9.58 -1.64
CA ASN A 81 9.53 10.23 -2.61
C ASN A 81 9.45 9.58 -4.01
N LYS A 82 8.72 8.47 -4.12
CA LYS A 82 8.51 7.71 -5.36
C LYS A 82 7.04 7.65 -5.77
N ALA A 83 6.13 7.98 -4.86
CA ALA A 83 4.70 7.99 -5.10
C ALA A 83 4.27 9.29 -5.77
N GLY A 84 3.75 9.18 -6.99
CA GLY A 84 3.16 10.30 -7.73
C GLY A 84 4.15 11.37 -8.21
N PRO A 85 3.63 12.43 -8.86
CA PRO A 85 4.42 13.54 -9.36
C PRO A 85 5.18 14.27 -8.24
N PRO A 86 6.38 14.84 -8.51
CA PRO A 86 7.19 15.53 -7.50
C PRO A 86 6.43 16.61 -6.72
N GLU A 87 5.46 17.28 -7.33
CA GLU A 87 4.66 18.33 -6.70
C GLU A 87 3.74 17.78 -5.59
N GLY A 88 3.33 16.51 -5.71
CA GLY A 88 2.44 15.83 -4.75
C GLY A 88 3.17 15.16 -3.58
N GLN A 89 4.48 14.92 -3.71
CA GLN A 89 5.27 14.17 -2.72
C GLN A 89 5.25 14.79 -1.31
N PRO A 90 5.34 16.13 -1.13
CA PRO A 90 5.20 16.74 0.19
C PRO A 90 3.83 16.51 0.84
N ALA A 91 2.76 16.41 0.05
CA ALA A 91 1.42 16.12 0.55
C ALA A 91 1.31 14.66 1.01
N ILE A 92 1.92 13.72 0.27
CA ILE A 92 1.98 12.30 0.63
C ILE A 92 2.81 12.10 1.90
N PHE A 93 3.94 12.80 2.03
CA PHE A 93 4.73 12.79 3.26
C PHE A 93 3.92 13.30 4.45
N LYS A 94 3.22 14.44 4.33
CA LYS A 94 2.36 14.97 5.39
C LYS A 94 1.24 14.01 5.78
N LEU A 95 0.59 13.37 4.80
CA LEU A 95 -0.43 12.35 5.06
C LEU A 95 0.17 11.15 5.81
N THR A 96 1.37 10.72 5.41
CA THR A 96 2.08 9.62 6.06
C THR A 96 2.47 9.97 7.49
N ALA A 97 3.01 11.17 7.70
CA ALA A 97 3.42 11.68 8.99
C ALA A 97 2.25 11.79 9.98
N ARG A 98 1.04 12.15 9.50
CA ARG A 98 -0.19 12.17 10.30
C ARG A 98 -0.56 10.83 10.92
N HIS A 99 -0.20 9.69 10.31
CA HIS A 99 -0.44 8.39 10.94
C HIS A 99 0.29 8.24 12.28
N ASN A 100 1.39 8.98 12.52
CA ASN A 100 2.03 9.02 13.84
C ASN A 100 1.11 9.54 14.94
N GLU A 101 0.16 10.40 14.61
CA GLU A 101 -0.80 10.98 15.57
C GLU A 101 -1.85 9.94 15.99
N ALA A 102 -2.00 8.85 15.23
CA ALA A 102 -2.91 7.75 15.50
C ALA A 102 -2.23 6.56 16.23
N LYS A 103 -0.98 6.71 16.71
CA LYS A 103 -0.23 5.63 17.39
C LYS A 103 -1.02 4.99 18.54
N ASP A 104 -1.74 5.80 19.31
CA ASP A 104 -2.51 5.34 20.47
C ASP A 104 -3.77 4.54 20.09
N LEU A 105 -4.15 4.50 18.81
CA LEU A 105 -5.32 3.75 18.31
C LEU A 105 -4.96 2.34 17.80
N VAL A 106 -3.67 2.06 17.59
CA VAL A 106 -3.21 0.83 16.91
C VAL A 106 -2.92 -0.32 17.88
N GLU A 107 -2.74 -0.05 19.18
CA GLU A 107 -2.50 -1.09 20.20
C GLU A 107 -3.68 -2.08 20.37
N ASP A 108 -4.89 -1.73 19.90
CA ASP A 108 -6.11 -2.55 20.04
C ASP A 108 -6.45 -3.44 18.82
N LEU A 109 -5.71 -3.38 17.72
CA LEU A 109 -6.03 -4.11 16.48
C LEU A 109 -5.43 -5.53 16.46
N LYS A 110 -6.05 -6.47 17.18
CA LYS A 110 -5.64 -7.89 17.18
C LYS A 110 -6.43 -8.85 16.30
N LYS A 111 -7.21 -8.39 15.30
CA LYS A 111 -7.90 -9.31 14.37
C LYS A 111 -7.93 -8.79 12.94
N PRO A 112 -7.39 -9.54 11.96
CA PRO A 112 -7.65 -9.28 10.54
C PRO A 112 -9.12 -9.58 10.24
N VAL A 113 -9.81 -8.69 9.54
CA VAL A 113 -11.14 -8.93 8.97
C VAL A 113 -11.19 -8.33 7.57
N GLY A 114 -11.55 -9.15 6.58
CA GLY A 114 -12.38 -8.71 5.46
C GLY A 114 -11.76 -8.72 4.06
N GLN A 115 -12.37 -9.50 3.16
CA GLN A 115 -12.50 -9.23 1.73
C GLN A 115 -14.00 -8.95 1.49
N PHE A 116 -14.34 -7.82 0.85
CA PHE A 116 -15.73 -7.29 0.79
C PHE A 116 -16.28 -7.13 -0.63
N LEU A 117 -15.61 -7.68 -1.65
CA LEU A 117 -16.11 -7.67 -3.03
C LEU A 117 -16.60 -9.08 -3.42
N PRO A 118 -17.65 -9.19 -4.26
CA PRO A 118 -17.99 -10.46 -4.89
C PRO A 118 -16.77 -10.99 -5.66
N GLU A 119 -16.37 -12.20 -5.35
CA GLU A 119 -15.22 -12.85 -6.01
C GLU A 119 -15.59 -13.24 -7.43
N ASP A 120 -14.73 -12.88 -8.39
CA ASP A 120 -14.81 -13.43 -9.75
C ASP A 120 -14.03 -14.75 -9.78
N THR A 121 -14.75 -15.86 -9.77
CA THR A 121 -14.15 -17.20 -9.69
C THR A 121 -13.90 -17.82 -11.06
N ARG A 122 -14.14 -17.10 -12.16
CA ARG A 122 -14.05 -17.67 -13.53
C ARG A 122 -12.64 -18.16 -13.86
N CYS A 123 -11.60 -17.52 -13.34
CA CYS A 123 -10.22 -17.94 -13.54
C CYS A 123 -9.84 -19.20 -12.73
N LEU A 124 -10.58 -19.54 -11.66
CA LEU A 124 -10.25 -20.66 -10.78
C LEU A 124 -10.34 -21.99 -11.53
N GLN A 125 -11.36 -22.18 -12.36
CA GLN A 125 -11.49 -23.41 -13.16
C GLN A 125 -10.32 -23.60 -14.14
N TRP A 126 -9.76 -22.51 -14.67
CA TRP A 126 -8.58 -22.59 -15.53
C TRP A 126 -7.32 -22.88 -14.72
N LEU A 127 -7.18 -22.29 -13.53
CA LEU A 127 -6.07 -22.54 -12.60
C LEU A 127 -6.05 -23.99 -12.11
N ASP A 128 -7.21 -24.55 -11.77
CA ASP A 128 -7.36 -25.94 -11.29
C ASP A 128 -6.91 -26.98 -12.32
N ALA A 129 -6.86 -26.60 -13.61
CA ALA A 129 -6.38 -27.46 -14.69
C ALA A 129 -4.86 -27.39 -14.92
N GLN A 130 -4.14 -26.49 -14.24
CA GLN A 130 -2.69 -26.32 -14.38
C GLN A 130 -1.93 -27.15 -13.33
N PRO A 131 -0.70 -27.61 -13.62
CA PRO A 131 0.15 -28.23 -12.60
C PRO A 131 0.46 -27.29 -11.42
N ASP A 132 0.63 -27.84 -10.22
CA ASP A 132 0.97 -27.06 -9.03
C ASP A 132 2.23 -26.21 -9.23
N GLY A 133 2.12 -24.91 -8.90
CA GLY A 133 3.26 -23.98 -8.98
C GLY A 133 3.72 -23.65 -10.40
N SER A 134 2.96 -23.99 -11.45
CA SER A 134 3.33 -23.76 -12.85
C SER A 134 2.87 -22.42 -13.43
N VAL A 135 1.92 -21.73 -12.78
CA VAL A 135 1.30 -20.51 -13.32
C VAL A 135 1.98 -19.26 -12.78
N VAL A 136 2.36 -18.34 -13.66
CA VAL A 136 2.82 -17.00 -13.29
C VAL A 136 1.61 -16.07 -13.11
N TYR A 137 1.40 -15.56 -11.90
CA TYR A 137 0.39 -14.54 -11.63
C TYR A 137 0.98 -13.13 -11.76
N MET A 138 0.30 -12.26 -12.51
CA MET A 138 0.70 -10.86 -12.69
C MET A 138 -0.50 -9.93 -12.49
N ALA A 139 -0.39 -8.99 -11.55
CA ALA A 139 -1.37 -7.94 -11.33
C ALA A 139 -0.72 -6.69 -10.75
N PHE A 140 -1.11 -5.52 -11.26
CA PHE A 140 -0.51 -4.23 -10.89
C PHE A 140 -1.45 -3.31 -10.07
N GLY A 141 -2.56 -3.88 -9.60
CA GLY A 141 -3.57 -3.16 -8.82
C GLY A 141 -4.33 -2.11 -9.63
N SER A 142 -5.07 -1.26 -8.92
CA SER A 142 -6.00 -0.28 -9.50
C SER A 142 -5.37 1.09 -9.82
N PHE A 143 -4.11 1.31 -9.48
CA PHE A 143 -3.46 2.64 -9.58
C PHE A 143 -2.35 2.71 -10.63
N THR A 144 -1.79 1.57 -11.03
CA THR A 144 -0.73 1.54 -12.05
C THR A 144 -1.33 1.82 -13.42
N VAL A 145 -0.69 2.70 -14.18
CA VAL A 145 -0.98 2.99 -15.58
C VAL A 145 0.30 2.75 -16.36
N PHE A 146 0.20 1.95 -17.43
CA PHE A 146 1.31 1.68 -18.33
C PHE A 146 1.24 2.58 -19.55
N ASP A 147 2.39 3.05 -20.03
CA ASP A 147 2.44 3.52 -21.41
C ASP A 147 2.38 2.33 -22.38
N PRO A 148 1.98 2.54 -23.65
CA PRO A 148 1.81 1.45 -24.61
C PRO A 148 3.05 0.56 -24.78
N ARG A 149 4.26 1.15 -24.75
CA ARG A 149 5.51 0.38 -24.91
C ARG A 149 5.77 -0.50 -23.70
N GLN A 150 5.54 0.01 -22.49
CA GLN A 150 5.67 -0.80 -21.27
C GLN A 150 4.69 -1.99 -21.26
N PHE A 151 3.47 -1.78 -21.75
CA PHE A 151 2.48 -2.85 -21.86
C PHE A 151 2.90 -3.92 -22.88
N GLU A 152 3.38 -3.50 -24.06
CA GLU A 152 3.91 -4.39 -25.10
C GLU A 152 5.11 -5.22 -24.61
N GLU A 153 6.08 -4.58 -23.95
CA GLU A 153 7.26 -5.27 -23.40
C GLU A 153 6.87 -6.29 -22.32
N LEU A 154 5.87 -6.00 -21.49
CA LEU A 154 5.33 -6.95 -20.52
C LEU A 154 4.66 -8.15 -21.20
N ALA A 155 3.86 -7.89 -22.24
CA ALA A 155 3.19 -8.94 -23.01
C ALA A 155 4.22 -9.86 -23.72
N LEU A 156 5.23 -9.27 -24.38
CA LEU A 156 6.33 -10.00 -25.01
C LEU A 156 7.12 -10.81 -23.98
N GLY A 157 7.42 -10.23 -22.82
CA GLY A 157 8.10 -10.93 -21.74
C GLY A 157 7.33 -12.16 -21.27
N LEU A 158 6.01 -12.05 -21.11
CA LEU A 158 5.14 -13.17 -20.74
C LEU A 158 5.11 -14.27 -21.82
N GLU A 159 5.05 -13.88 -23.10
CA GLU A 159 5.09 -14.81 -24.22
C GLU A 159 6.43 -15.58 -24.28
N LEU A 160 7.55 -14.87 -24.11
CA LEU A 160 8.89 -15.45 -24.17
C LEU A 160 9.21 -16.41 -23.02
N ILE A 161 8.56 -16.25 -21.86
CA ILE A 161 8.76 -17.14 -20.71
C ILE A 161 8.23 -18.55 -21.01
N GLY A 162 7.27 -18.70 -21.93
CA GLY A 162 6.72 -19.99 -22.34
C GLY A 162 6.02 -20.76 -21.21
N GLN A 163 5.67 -20.09 -20.11
CA GLN A 163 4.91 -20.65 -18.99
C GLN A 163 3.46 -20.19 -19.04
N PRO A 164 2.51 -20.98 -18.52
CA PRO A 164 1.15 -20.50 -18.28
C PRO A 164 1.17 -19.26 -17.39
N PHE A 165 0.37 -18.24 -17.75
CA PHE A 165 0.26 -17.04 -16.94
C PHE A 165 -1.19 -16.57 -16.79
N LEU A 166 -1.47 -15.96 -15.64
CA LEU A 166 -2.72 -15.25 -15.36
C LEU A 166 -2.38 -13.77 -15.15
N TRP A 167 -2.69 -12.95 -16.15
CA TRP A 167 -2.46 -11.51 -16.11
C TRP A 167 -3.77 -10.74 -15.94
N VAL A 168 -3.87 -9.96 -14.86
CA VAL A 168 -5.01 -9.07 -14.61
C VAL A 168 -4.76 -7.73 -15.32
N VAL A 169 -5.43 -7.54 -16.45
CA VAL A 169 -5.37 -6.32 -17.27
C VAL A 169 -6.60 -5.46 -17.00
N ARG A 170 -6.39 -4.15 -16.86
CA ARG A 170 -7.49 -3.20 -16.70
C ARG A 170 -8.09 -2.83 -18.06
N PRO A 171 -9.40 -2.55 -18.17
CA PRO A 171 -10.02 -2.18 -19.43
C PRO A 171 -9.43 -0.93 -20.10
N ASP A 172 -8.81 -0.06 -19.32
CA ASP A 172 -8.18 1.20 -19.75
C ASP A 172 -6.66 1.05 -19.97
N SER A 173 -6.18 -0.16 -20.29
CA SER A 173 -4.75 -0.45 -20.53
C SER A 173 -4.54 -1.30 -21.79
N PRO A 174 -3.61 -0.92 -22.70
CA PRO A 174 -2.86 0.34 -22.71
C PRO A 174 -3.78 1.53 -23.05
N PRO A 175 -3.45 2.75 -22.63
CA PRO A 175 -4.20 3.94 -23.03
C PRO A 175 -4.08 4.17 -24.55
N ASP A 176 -5.19 4.56 -25.19
CA ASP A 176 -5.25 4.97 -26.61
C ASP A 176 -4.27 6.10 -26.95
#